data_AF-A0A1E5K009-F1
#
_entry.id   AF-A0A1E5K009-F1
#
_cell.length_a   1.000
_cell.length_b   1.000
_cell.length_c   1.000
_cell.angle_alpha   90.00
_cell.angle_beta   90.00
_cell.angle_gamma   90.00
#
_symmetry.space_group_name_H-M   'P 1'
#
loop_
_entity.id
_entity.type
_entity.pdbx_description
1 polymer ?
#
loop_
_entity_poly.entity_id
_entity_poly.type
_entity_poly.pdbx_seq_one_letter_code
_entity_poly.pdbx_strand_id
1 'polypeptide(L)'
;MTTNNELGNYIKKFRGKHSIREAASIANISHSYWSDLERGYSRASGKPINPSVDTITKVADTLYEFNKDNFSRNDFLVDLLEFIGIPGDVNNQELYDNDEYTLIYSDNTDSTLKAERFNYPINDIKYHLMDDHFNTKFFNGIPLNHEELLNLKSLIETYLRSYTRIPLNAYEKITSLAGRKSVKEIERIYNVLRVAYLNKNHITSFDSFIQNALIEETGIDNIDSKKAYEIAESLFEE
;
A
#
# COMPACT_ATOMS: atom_id res chain seq x y z
N MET A 1 -30.46 -25.36 -8.71
CA MET A 1 -29.81 -24.36 -7.84
C MET A 1 -28.69 -23.74 -8.63
N THR A 2 -28.94 -22.58 -9.25
CA THR A 2 -27.95 -21.81 -10.02
C THR A 2 -27.23 -20.87 -9.06
N THR A 3 -26.21 -21.39 -8.37
CA THR A 3 -25.21 -20.56 -7.69
C THR A 3 -24.42 -19.83 -8.77
N ASN A 4 -24.48 -18.51 -8.77
CA ASN A 4 -23.81 -17.68 -9.77
C ASN A 4 -22.29 -17.90 -9.66
N ASN A 5 -21.72 -18.70 -10.58
CA ASN A 5 -20.29 -19.03 -10.62
C ASN A 5 -19.51 -17.88 -11.27
N GLU A 6 -19.56 -16.70 -10.65
CA GLU A 6 -18.99 -15.48 -11.20
C GLU A 6 -17.46 -15.57 -11.30
N LEU A 7 -16.80 -16.09 -10.26
CA LEU A 7 -15.36 -16.39 -10.26
C LEU A 7 -14.96 -17.27 -11.44
N GLY A 8 -15.60 -18.44 -11.58
CA GLY A 8 -15.25 -19.39 -12.63
C GLY A 8 -15.53 -18.87 -14.03
N ASN A 9 -16.59 -18.07 -14.20
CA ASN A 9 -16.90 -17.39 -15.45
C ASN A 9 -15.85 -16.32 -15.80
N TYR A 10 -15.38 -15.55 -14.81
CA TYR A 10 -14.32 -14.57 -14.98
C TYR A 10 -13.00 -15.22 -15.42
N ILE A 11 -12.56 -16.26 -14.70
CA ILE A 11 -11.34 -17.02 -15.04
C ILE A 11 -11.45 -17.59 -16.47
N LYS A 12 -12.59 -18.18 -16.81
CA LYS A 12 -12.81 -18.76 -18.15
C LYS A 12 -12.81 -17.71 -19.25
N LYS A 13 -13.41 -16.53 -19.01
CA LYS A 13 -13.45 -15.41 -19.94
C LYS A 13 -12.04 -14.95 -20.30
N PHE A 14 -11.20 -14.70 -19.29
CA PHE A 14 -9.86 -14.16 -19.49
C PHE A 14 -8.81 -15.19 -19.84
N ARG A 15 -9.01 -16.49 -19.54
CA ARG A 15 -8.20 -17.55 -20.16
C ARG A 15 -8.40 -17.58 -21.68
N GLY A 16 -9.60 -17.24 -22.15
CA GLY A 16 -9.92 -17.16 -23.57
C GLY A 16 -9.67 -18.49 -24.30
N LYS A 17 -8.78 -18.44 -25.31
CA LYS A 17 -8.46 -19.59 -26.17
C LYS A 17 -7.36 -20.50 -25.61
N HIS A 18 -6.63 -20.06 -24.58
CA HIS A 18 -5.56 -20.86 -23.97
C HIS A 18 -6.13 -22.12 -23.34
N SER A 19 -5.41 -23.24 -23.40
CA SER A 19 -5.91 -24.49 -22.84
C SER A 19 -5.88 -24.47 -21.32
N ILE A 20 -6.76 -25.22 -20.65
CA ILE A 20 -6.69 -25.38 -19.18
C ILE A 20 -5.32 -25.97 -18.77
N ARG A 21 -4.70 -26.81 -19.60
CA ARG A 21 -3.37 -27.43 -19.33
C ARG A 21 -2.26 -26.39 -19.32
N GLU A 22 -2.31 -25.48 -20.28
CA GLU A 22 -1.37 -24.37 -20.39
C GLU A 22 -1.53 -23.42 -19.20
N ALA A 23 -2.76 -23.00 -18.89
CA ALA A 23 -3.03 -22.10 -17.76
C ALA A 23 -2.60 -22.71 -16.42
N ALA A 24 -2.95 -23.97 -16.17
CA ALA A 24 -2.58 -24.66 -14.93
C ALA A 24 -1.05 -24.85 -14.79
N SER A 25 -0.36 -25.08 -15.91
CA SER A 25 1.10 -25.18 -15.93
C SER A 25 1.78 -23.86 -15.54
N ILE A 26 1.28 -22.73 -16.06
CA ILE A 26 1.82 -21.39 -15.75
C ILE A 26 1.55 -21.03 -14.29
N ALA A 27 0.33 -21.27 -13.80
CA ALA A 27 -0.05 -21.03 -12.41
C ALA A 27 0.60 -21.99 -11.39
N ASN A 28 1.33 -23.03 -11.85
CA ASN A 28 1.87 -24.09 -11.01
C ASN A 28 0.80 -24.74 -10.10
N ILE A 29 -0.38 -25.02 -10.67
CA ILE A 29 -1.46 -25.77 -10.01
C ILE A 29 -1.91 -26.97 -10.85
N SER A 30 -2.64 -27.92 -10.26
CA SER A 30 -3.10 -29.05 -11.05
C SER A 30 -4.14 -28.62 -12.11
N HIS A 31 -4.05 -29.21 -13.30
CA HIS A 31 -5.05 -29.03 -14.37
C HIS A 31 -6.48 -29.31 -13.88
N SER A 32 -6.61 -30.31 -13.00
CA SER A 32 -7.88 -30.67 -12.43
C SER A 32 -8.43 -29.57 -11.52
N TYR A 33 -7.58 -28.90 -10.77
CA TYR A 33 -7.96 -27.81 -9.88
C TYR A 33 -8.31 -26.53 -10.65
N TRP A 34 -7.54 -26.16 -11.69
CA TRP A 34 -7.95 -25.07 -12.60
C TRP A 34 -9.33 -25.33 -13.20
N SER A 35 -9.56 -26.56 -13.63
CA SER A 35 -10.85 -26.97 -14.18
C SER A 35 -11.98 -26.87 -13.14
N ASP A 36 -11.71 -27.12 -11.86
CA ASP A 36 -12.70 -26.98 -10.79
C ASP A 36 -12.96 -25.49 -10.47
N LEU A 37 -11.94 -24.63 -10.54
CA LEU A 37 -12.08 -23.17 -10.38
C LEU A 37 -13.05 -22.59 -11.42
N GLU A 38 -12.91 -22.97 -12.69
CA GLU A 38 -13.84 -22.51 -13.75
C GLU A 38 -15.26 -23.03 -13.58
N ARG A 39 -15.45 -24.16 -12.89
CA ARG A 39 -16.78 -24.74 -12.63
C ARG A 39 -17.42 -24.20 -11.35
N GLY A 40 -16.63 -23.65 -10.43
CA GLY A 40 -17.08 -23.17 -9.12
C GLY A 40 -17.35 -24.28 -8.10
N TYR A 41 -17.08 -25.55 -8.43
CA TYR A 41 -17.24 -26.68 -7.52
C TYR A 41 -16.16 -27.73 -7.72
N SER A 42 -15.78 -28.40 -6.64
CA SER A 42 -14.84 -29.50 -6.66
C SER A 42 -15.49 -30.75 -7.23
N ARG A 43 -14.87 -31.38 -8.24
CA ARG A 43 -15.37 -32.65 -8.79
C ARG A 43 -15.24 -33.81 -7.82
N ALA A 44 -14.30 -33.73 -6.88
CA ALA A 44 -14.03 -34.79 -5.91
C ALA A 44 -15.07 -34.80 -4.77
N SER A 45 -15.51 -33.61 -4.32
CA SER A 45 -16.41 -33.49 -3.16
C SER A 45 -17.80 -32.97 -3.49
N GLY A 46 -18.02 -32.43 -4.68
CA GLY A 46 -19.27 -31.76 -5.09
C GLY A 46 -19.53 -30.43 -4.37
N LYS A 47 -18.60 -29.99 -3.50
CA LYS A 47 -18.73 -28.74 -2.73
C LYS A 47 -18.28 -27.53 -3.56
N PRO A 48 -18.81 -26.32 -3.27
CA PRO A 48 -18.29 -25.08 -3.83
C PRO A 48 -16.79 -24.96 -3.62
N ILE A 49 -16.09 -24.42 -4.61
CA ILE A 49 -14.66 -24.10 -4.47
C ILE A 49 -14.51 -22.79 -3.71
N ASN A 50 -13.58 -22.78 -2.75
CA ASN A 50 -13.15 -21.58 -2.05
C ASN A 50 -11.61 -21.53 -2.09
N PRO A 51 -11.02 -20.94 -3.15
CA PRO A 51 -9.59 -20.94 -3.34
C PRO A 51 -8.88 -20.04 -2.33
N SER A 52 -7.63 -20.39 -1.99
CA SER A 52 -6.79 -19.53 -1.15
C SER A 52 -6.37 -18.25 -1.91
N VAL A 53 -5.97 -17.22 -1.17
CA VAL A 53 -5.37 -16.00 -1.73
C VAL A 53 -4.16 -16.34 -2.60
N ASP A 54 -3.27 -17.23 -2.16
CA ASP A 54 -2.13 -17.72 -2.96
C ASP A 54 -2.56 -18.33 -4.31
N THR A 55 -3.64 -19.11 -4.31
CA THR A 55 -4.20 -19.66 -5.56
C THR A 55 -4.71 -18.53 -6.46
N ILE A 56 -5.43 -17.57 -5.89
CA ILE A 56 -5.97 -16.42 -6.62
C ILE A 56 -4.85 -15.58 -7.24
N THR A 57 -3.77 -15.31 -6.51
CA THR A 57 -2.60 -14.59 -7.02
C THR A 57 -1.99 -15.30 -8.23
N LYS A 58 -1.77 -16.62 -8.14
CA LYS A 58 -1.24 -17.44 -9.25
C LYS A 58 -2.15 -17.42 -10.48
N VAL A 59 -3.46 -17.45 -10.26
CA VAL A 59 -4.45 -17.32 -11.34
C VAL A 59 -4.41 -15.93 -11.96
N ALA A 60 -4.33 -14.86 -11.15
CA ALA A 60 -4.22 -13.48 -11.62
C ALA A 60 -2.96 -13.28 -12.49
N ASP A 61 -1.82 -13.78 -12.04
CA ASP A 61 -0.55 -13.76 -12.78
C ASP A 61 -0.68 -14.43 -14.15
N THR A 62 -1.33 -15.59 -14.17
CA THR A 62 -1.55 -16.36 -15.40
C THR A 62 -2.49 -15.63 -16.37
N LEU A 63 -3.58 -15.06 -15.85
CA LEU A 63 -4.52 -14.29 -16.67
C LEU A 63 -3.87 -13.02 -17.21
N TYR A 64 -3.03 -12.35 -16.42
CA TYR A 64 -2.24 -11.22 -16.86
C TYR A 64 -1.31 -11.61 -18.02
N GLU A 65 -0.56 -12.70 -17.91
CA GLU A 65 0.33 -13.12 -19.00
C GLU A 65 -0.40 -13.36 -20.33
N PHE A 66 -1.64 -13.84 -20.29
CA PHE A 66 -2.47 -14.04 -21.49
C PHE A 66 -3.08 -12.74 -22.05
N ASN A 67 -3.15 -11.67 -21.27
CA ASN A 67 -3.91 -10.47 -21.60
C ASN A 67 -3.14 -9.15 -21.40
N LYS A 68 -1.81 -9.22 -21.19
CA LYS A 68 -0.94 -8.09 -20.83
C LYS A 68 -0.95 -6.91 -21.81
N ASP A 69 -1.37 -7.14 -23.04
CA ASP A 69 -1.48 -6.07 -24.05
C ASP A 69 -2.65 -5.11 -23.76
N ASN A 70 -3.64 -5.53 -22.96
CA ASN A 70 -4.89 -4.78 -22.74
C ASN A 70 -5.25 -4.55 -21.26
N PHE A 71 -4.59 -5.25 -20.32
CA PHE A 71 -4.96 -5.24 -18.91
C PHE A 71 -3.73 -5.21 -18.00
N SER A 72 -3.88 -4.58 -16.84
CA SER A 72 -2.86 -4.61 -15.79
C SER A 72 -2.99 -5.88 -14.93
N ARG A 73 -1.88 -6.32 -14.33
CA ARG A 73 -1.90 -7.42 -13.36
C ARG A 73 -2.83 -7.13 -12.17
N ASN A 74 -2.86 -5.88 -11.73
CA ASN A 74 -3.66 -5.46 -10.58
C ASN A 74 -5.16 -5.51 -10.88
N ASP A 75 -5.57 -5.25 -12.12
CA ASP A 75 -6.97 -5.35 -12.54
C ASP A 75 -7.49 -6.77 -12.30
N PHE A 76 -6.70 -7.78 -12.68
CA PHE A 76 -7.05 -9.19 -12.42
C PHE A 76 -7.08 -9.55 -10.95
N LEU A 77 -6.10 -9.07 -10.18
CA LEU A 77 -5.97 -9.42 -8.77
C LEU A 77 -7.13 -8.84 -7.94
N VAL A 78 -7.50 -7.58 -8.17
CA VAL A 78 -8.60 -6.91 -7.48
C VAL A 78 -9.92 -7.63 -7.74
N ASP A 79 -10.25 -7.85 -9.02
CA ASP A 79 -11.48 -8.53 -9.42
C ASP A 79 -11.57 -9.95 -8.81
N LEU A 80 -10.47 -10.72 -8.85
CA LEU A 80 -10.45 -12.08 -8.32
C LEU A 80 -10.56 -12.15 -6.80
N LEU A 81 -10.01 -11.16 -6.08
CA LEU A 81 -10.12 -11.08 -4.63
C LEU A 81 -11.54 -10.71 -4.19
N GLU A 82 -12.21 -9.82 -4.92
CA GLU A 82 -13.61 -9.48 -4.67
C GLU A 82 -14.52 -10.71 -4.77
N PHE A 83 -14.28 -11.58 -5.77
CA PHE A 83 -15.06 -12.82 -5.93
C PHE A 83 -14.92 -13.82 -4.77
N ILE A 84 -13.84 -13.77 -4.00
CA ILE A 84 -13.67 -14.60 -2.80
C ILE A 84 -14.06 -13.88 -1.52
N GLY A 85 -14.73 -12.72 -1.63
CA GLY A 85 -15.25 -11.95 -0.51
C GLY A 85 -14.18 -11.13 0.22
N ILE A 86 -13.03 -10.89 -0.42
CA ILE A 86 -11.99 -10.01 0.10
C ILE A 86 -12.19 -8.65 -0.58
N PRO A 87 -12.61 -7.60 0.15
CA PRO A 87 -12.90 -6.29 -0.44
C PRO A 87 -11.66 -5.77 -1.18
N GLY A 88 -11.87 -5.36 -2.43
CA GLY A 88 -10.84 -4.97 -3.40
C GLY A 88 -10.03 -3.70 -3.07
N ASP A 89 -9.88 -3.34 -1.80
CA ASP A 89 -8.92 -2.33 -1.37
C ASP A 89 -7.53 -2.97 -1.17
N VAL A 90 -7.02 -3.55 -2.25
CA VAL A 90 -5.73 -4.27 -2.31
C VAL A 90 -4.54 -3.32 -2.53
N ASN A 91 -4.77 -2.02 -2.46
CA ASN A 91 -3.68 -1.05 -2.35
C ASN A 91 -3.13 -1.05 -0.91
N ASN A 92 -2.67 -2.21 -0.39
CA ASN A 92 -1.67 -2.35 0.68
C ASN A 92 -1.54 -3.75 1.34
N GLN A 93 -1.76 -4.87 0.63
CA GLN A 93 -1.21 -6.17 1.07
C GLN A 93 0.09 -6.46 0.32
N GLU A 94 1.21 -6.10 0.92
CA GLU A 94 2.47 -6.77 0.65
C GLU A 94 2.32 -8.24 1.08
N LEU A 95 2.80 -9.14 0.23
CA LEU A 95 2.98 -10.55 0.56
C LEU A 95 3.86 -10.63 1.82
N TYR A 96 3.31 -11.04 2.95
CA TYR A 96 4.12 -11.48 4.08
C TYR A 96 4.69 -12.85 3.75
N ASP A 97 5.87 -12.85 3.12
CA ASP A 97 6.73 -14.02 3.10
C ASP A 97 6.99 -14.46 4.55
N ASN A 98 7.00 -15.78 4.78
CA ASN A 98 7.31 -16.39 6.08
C ASN A 98 8.83 -16.29 6.38
N ASP A 99 9.43 -15.13 6.16
CA ASP A 99 10.85 -14.93 6.36
C ASP A 99 11.15 -14.80 7.85
N GLU A 100 11.98 -15.71 8.36
CA GLU A 100 12.51 -15.66 9.71
C GLU A 100 13.42 -14.44 9.84
N TYR A 101 12.96 -13.40 10.54
CA TYR A 101 13.72 -12.16 10.69
C TYR A 101 14.75 -12.31 11.82
N THR A 102 15.93 -11.71 11.63
CA THR A 102 16.98 -11.67 12.64
C THR A 102 17.30 -10.22 13.00
N LEU A 103 17.03 -9.82 14.25
CA LEU A 103 17.45 -8.52 14.79
C LEU A 103 18.83 -8.68 15.40
N ILE A 104 19.80 -7.91 14.88
CA ILE A 104 21.14 -7.83 15.45
C ILE A 104 21.24 -6.52 16.24
N TYR A 105 21.57 -6.61 17.52
CA TYR A 105 21.68 -5.46 18.41
C TYR A 105 22.87 -5.62 19.37
N SER A 106 23.38 -4.50 19.89
CA SER A 106 24.31 -4.48 21.03
C SER A 106 23.56 -3.91 22.23
N ASP A 107 23.76 -4.48 23.42
CA ASP A 107 23.29 -3.84 24.63
C ASP A 107 24.38 -2.97 25.26
N ASN A 108 24.00 -2.00 26.10
CA ASN A 108 24.93 -1.03 26.69
C ASN A 108 25.88 -1.64 27.72
N THR A 109 25.74 -2.93 28.04
CA THR A 109 26.53 -3.65 29.04
C THR A 109 27.49 -4.67 28.43
N ASP A 110 27.34 -5.00 27.15
CA ASP A 110 28.14 -5.98 26.43
C ASP A 110 28.37 -5.53 24.98
N SER A 111 29.64 -5.33 24.60
CA SER A 111 30.04 -4.89 23.27
C SER A 111 29.90 -5.97 22.19
N THR A 112 29.48 -7.18 22.55
CA THR A 112 29.20 -8.25 21.59
C THR A 112 27.82 -8.09 20.95
N LEU A 113 27.76 -8.31 19.63
CA LEU A 113 26.51 -8.28 18.87
C LEU A 113 25.67 -9.52 19.22
N LYS A 114 24.43 -9.29 19.66
CA LYS A 114 23.42 -10.31 19.95
C LYS A 114 22.44 -10.40 18.78
N ALA A 115 21.90 -11.59 18.55
CA ALA A 115 20.94 -11.85 17.49
C ALA A 115 19.68 -12.51 18.07
N GLU A 116 18.52 -11.92 17.81
CA GLU A 116 17.22 -12.47 18.18
C GLU A 116 16.41 -12.78 16.92
N ARG A 117 15.73 -13.93 16.92
CA ARG A 117 14.94 -14.40 15.78
C ARG A 117 13.46 -14.35 16.07
N PHE A 118 12.70 -13.92 15.09
CA PHE A 118 11.25 -13.78 15.19
C PHE A 118 10.58 -14.05 13.86
N ASN A 119 9.35 -14.54 13.93
CA ASN A 119 8.53 -14.93 12.79
C ASN A 119 7.39 -13.93 12.53
N TYR A 120 7.47 -12.72 13.09
CA TYR A 120 6.52 -11.64 12.88
C TYR A 120 7.25 -10.31 12.69
N PRO A 121 6.87 -9.45 11.74
CA PRO A 121 7.62 -8.23 11.46
C PRO A 121 7.58 -7.25 12.64
N ILE A 122 8.66 -7.17 13.42
CA ILE A 122 8.77 -6.32 14.63
C ILE A 122 8.49 -4.83 14.34
N ASN A 123 8.69 -4.36 13.11
CA ASN A 123 8.53 -2.95 12.74
C ASN A 123 7.31 -2.67 11.85
N ASP A 124 6.35 -3.61 11.76
CA ASP A 124 5.16 -3.41 10.96
C ASP A 124 3.97 -2.93 11.81
N ILE A 125 3.66 -1.64 11.70
CA ILE A 125 2.52 -1.02 12.37
C ILE A 125 1.19 -1.70 11.98
N LYS A 126 1.05 -2.24 10.76
CA LYS A 126 -0.18 -2.92 10.33
C LYS A 126 -0.41 -4.23 11.10
N TYR A 127 0.65 -5.01 11.34
CA TYR A 127 0.58 -6.24 12.14
C TYR A 127 0.11 -5.96 13.58
N HIS A 128 0.56 -4.86 14.17
CA HIS A 128 0.22 -4.48 15.54
C HIS A 128 -1.13 -3.78 15.70
N LEU A 129 -1.82 -3.51 14.59
CA LEU A 129 -3.16 -2.92 14.55
C LEU A 129 -4.28 -3.96 14.38
N MET A 130 -3.95 -5.25 14.31
CA MET A 130 -4.95 -6.33 14.25
C MET A 130 -5.54 -6.58 15.65
N ASP A 131 -6.87 -6.66 15.74
CA ASP A 131 -7.64 -6.72 17.00
C ASP A 131 -7.31 -7.94 17.89
N ASP A 132 -6.62 -8.94 17.36
CA ASP A 132 -6.27 -10.20 18.01
C ASP A 132 -4.84 -10.26 18.60
N HIS A 133 -4.03 -9.20 18.41
CA HIS A 133 -2.64 -9.17 18.88
C HIS A 133 -2.48 -8.22 20.08
N PHE A 134 -1.89 -8.72 21.18
CA PHE A 134 -1.52 -7.87 22.32
C PHE A 134 -0.49 -6.83 21.86
N ASN A 135 -0.87 -5.55 21.94
CA ASN A 135 -0.03 -4.43 21.57
C ASN A 135 1.14 -4.28 22.56
N THR A 136 2.37 -4.38 22.05
CA THR A 136 3.62 -4.28 22.82
C THR A 136 4.47 -3.07 22.43
N LYS A 137 3.90 -2.09 21.71
CA LYS A 137 4.68 -0.94 21.21
C LYS A 137 4.72 0.21 22.19
N PHE A 138 5.91 0.78 22.30
CA PHE A 138 6.19 1.93 23.12
C PHE A 138 6.77 3.05 22.26
N PHE A 139 6.39 4.29 22.53
CA PHE A 139 7.07 5.48 22.05
C PHE A 139 7.74 6.15 23.25
N ASN A 140 9.08 6.26 23.24
CA ASN A 140 9.86 6.78 24.37
C ASN A 140 9.53 6.11 25.72
N GLY A 141 9.30 4.79 25.71
CA GLY A 141 8.97 4.02 26.91
C GLY A 141 7.52 4.15 27.38
N ILE A 142 6.66 4.86 26.64
CA ILE A 142 5.22 4.97 26.91
C ILE A 142 4.48 4.01 25.98
N PRO A 143 3.65 3.08 26.49
CA PRO A 143 2.89 2.17 25.64
C PRO A 143 1.88 2.95 24.79
N LEU A 144 1.88 2.70 23.48
CA LEU A 144 0.94 3.31 22.56
C LEU A 144 -0.38 2.54 22.59
N ASN A 145 -1.52 3.24 22.60
CA ASN A 145 -2.83 2.61 22.45
C ASN A 145 -3.22 2.42 20.98
N HIS A 146 -4.33 1.73 20.72
CA HIS A 146 -4.78 1.40 19.35
C HIS A 146 -5.06 2.65 18.49
N GLU A 147 -5.69 3.68 19.07
CA GLU A 147 -5.99 4.93 18.39
C GLU A 147 -4.71 5.70 18.03
N GLU A 148 -3.74 5.73 18.93
CA GLU A 148 -2.43 6.35 18.70
C GLU A 148 -1.64 5.66 17.58
N LEU A 149 -1.71 4.33 17.50
CA LEU A 149 -1.10 3.58 16.39
C LEU A 149 -1.78 3.85 15.05
N LEU A 150 -3.11 3.98 15.02
CA LEU A 150 -3.85 4.35 13.82
C LEU A 150 -3.46 5.76 13.34
N ASN A 151 -3.34 6.71 14.26
CA ASN A 151 -2.89 8.06 13.95
C ASN A 151 -1.44 8.06 13.42
N LEU A 152 -0.55 7.27 14.03
CA LEU A 152 0.83 7.13 13.57
C LEU A 152 0.91 6.50 12.17
N LYS A 153 0.12 5.46 11.90
CA LYS A 153 0.01 4.83 10.58
C LYS A 153 -0.44 5.85 9.54
N SER A 154 -1.52 6.59 9.82
CA SER A 154 -2.05 7.61 8.92
C SER A 154 -1.01 8.69 8.59
N LEU A 155 -0.26 9.13 9.60
CA LEU A 155 0.82 10.10 9.43
C LEU A 155 1.92 9.56 8.50
N ILE A 156 2.37 8.31 8.71
CA ILE A 156 3.41 7.67 7.90
C ILE A 156 2.93 7.42 6.47
N GLU A 157 1.70 6.93 6.28
CA GLU A 157 1.13 6.70 4.94
C GLU A 157 0.96 8.02 4.18
N THR A 158 0.53 9.08 4.87
CA THR A 158 0.45 10.43 4.30
C THR A 158 1.83 10.93 3.88
N TYR A 159 2.84 10.72 4.72
CA TYR A 159 4.23 11.05 4.41
C TYR A 159 4.77 10.28 3.20
N LEU A 160 4.56 8.97 3.14
CA LEU A 160 5.03 8.12 2.03
C LEU A 160 4.31 8.43 0.70
N ARG A 161 3.01 8.74 0.74
CA ARG A 161 2.25 9.20 -0.44
C ARG A 161 2.70 10.57 -0.94
N SER A 162 3.31 11.37 -0.09
CA SER A 162 3.92 12.65 -0.49
C SER A 162 5.21 12.42 -1.31
N TYR A 163 5.89 11.29 -1.12
CA TYR A 163 7.16 10.97 -1.77
C TYR A 163 7.08 10.48 -3.24
N THR A 164 5.87 10.35 -3.83
CA THR A 164 5.71 9.78 -5.18
C THR A 164 5.33 10.84 -6.23
N ARG A 165 6.35 11.35 -6.94
CA ARG A 165 6.36 12.21 -8.16
C ARG A 165 5.62 13.56 -8.08
N ILE A 166 6.37 14.65 -8.27
CA ILE A 166 5.86 16.02 -8.43
C ILE A 166 5.34 16.23 -9.85
N PRO A 167 4.07 16.62 -10.05
CA PRO A 167 3.55 17.03 -11.36
C PRO A 167 4.34 18.22 -11.94
N LEU A 168 4.51 18.29 -13.27
CA LEU A 168 5.31 19.36 -13.91
C LEU A 168 4.77 20.78 -13.60
N ASN A 169 3.46 20.95 -13.55
CA ASN A 169 2.81 22.21 -13.17
C ASN A 169 3.09 22.59 -11.70
N ALA A 170 3.23 21.62 -10.80
CA ALA A 170 3.63 21.85 -9.41
C ALA A 170 5.09 22.28 -9.32
N TYR A 171 5.98 21.71 -10.14
CA TYR A 171 7.38 22.11 -10.19
C TYR A 171 7.55 23.59 -10.55
N GLU A 172 6.84 24.07 -11.58
CA GLU A 172 6.89 25.47 -12.00
C GLU A 172 6.35 26.43 -10.92
N LYS A 173 5.21 26.09 -10.32
CA LYS A 173 4.60 26.90 -9.26
C LYS A 173 5.48 26.96 -8.01
N ILE A 174 6.07 25.84 -7.58
CA ILE A 174 6.96 25.81 -6.41
C ILE A 174 8.26 26.57 -6.67
N THR A 175 8.81 26.47 -7.89
CA THR A 175 9.98 27.26 -8.28
C THR A 175 9.67 28.76 -8.24
N SER A 176 8.43 29.17 -8.51
CA SER A 176 7.99 30.57 -8.37
C SER A 176 7.84 31.04 -6.91
N LEU A 177 7.71 30.11 -5.96
CA LEU A 177 7.58 30.37 -4.53
C LEU A 177 8.95 30.46 -3.85
N ALA A 178 9.82 29.47 -4.09
CA ALA A 178 11.07 29.28 -3.35
C ALA A 178 12.34 29.52 -4.18
N GLY A 179 12.20 29.90 -5.45
CA GLY A 179 13.30 30.08 -6.39
C GLY A 179 13.86 28.76 -6.91
N ARG A 180 15.04 28.81 -7.55
CA ARG A 180 15.74 27.62 -8.03
C ARG A 180 16.28 26.82 -6.84
N LYS A 181 15.74 25.63 -6.64
CA LYS A 181 16.15 24.66 -5.61
C LYS A 181 16.49 23.32 -6.27
N SER A 182 17.18 22.45 -5.53
CA SER A 182 17.39 21.07 -5.98
C SER A 182 16.05 20.33 -6.08
N VAL A 183 15.99 19.28 -6.91
CA VAL A 183 14.78 18.45 -7.05
C VAL A 183 14.28 17.94 -5.69
N LYS A 184 15.21 17.53 -4.82
CA LYS A 184 14.90 17.04 -3.46
C LYS A 184 14.31 18.13 -2.56
N GLU A 185 14.75 19.38 -2.69
CA GLU A 185 14.17 20.51 -1.95
C GLU A 185 12.79 20.90 -2.49
N ILE A 186 12.61 20.91 -3.83
CA ILE A 186 11.30 21.15 -4.45
C ILE A 186 10.29 20.08 -4.01
N GLU A 187 10.72 18.83 -3.88
CA GLU A 187 9.91 17.73 -3.34
C GLU A 187 9.48 17.95 -1.90
N ARG A 188 10.40 18.37 -1.03
CA ARG A 188 10.07 18.71 0.36
C ARG A 188 9.05 19.83 0.44
N ILE A 189 9.22 20.89 -0.36
CA ILE A 189 8.29 22.02 -0.39
C ILE A 189 6.91 21.57 -0.89
N TYR A 190 6.86 20.78 -1.97
CA TYR A 190 5.61 20.19 -2.48
C TYR A 190 4.86 19.41 -1.39
N ASN A 191 5.58 18.60 -0.62
CA ASN A 191 5.00 17.75 0.42
C ASN A 191 4.47 18.54 1.60
N VAL A 192 5.21 19.54 2.05
CA VAL A 192 4.76 20.43 3.13
C VAL A 192 3.50 21.20 2.71
N LEU A 193 3.47 21.74 1.49
CA LEU A 193 2.28 22.43 0.95
C LEU A 193 1.07 21.49 0.86
N ARG A 194 1.28 20.27 0.38
CA ARG A 194 0.22 19.25 0.26
C ARG A 194 -0.36 18.88 1.61
N VAL A 195 0.49 18.57 2.59
CA VAL A 195 0.06 18.19 3.95
C VAL A 195 -0.70 19.33 4.61
N ALA A 196 -0.18 20.56 4.53
CA ALA A 196 -0.83 21.74 5.10
C ALA A 196 -2.21 21.98 4.49
N TYR A 197 -2.34 21.84 3.16
CA TYR A 197 -3.59 22.11 2.45
C TYR A 197 -4.66 21.04 2.72
N LEU A 198 -4.30 19.76 2.67
CA LEU A 198 -5.22 18.66 2.98
C LEU A 198 -5.74 18.71 4.42
N ASN A 199 -4.95 19.27 5.34
CA ASN A 199 -5.29 19.40 6.76
C ASN A 199 -5.71 20.82 7.16
N LYS A 200 -6.02 21.71 6.21
CA LYS A 200 -6.32 23.13 6.48
C LYS A 200 -7.46 23.36 7.50
N ASN A 201 -8.38 22.41 7.62
CA ASN A 201 -9.51 22.45 8.57
C ASN A 201 -9.16 21.88 9.96
N HIS A 202 -8.03 21.19 10.09
CA HIS A 202 -7.57 20.51 11.31
C HIS A 202 -6.36 21.20 11.96
N ILE A 203 -5.74 22.16 11.27
CA ILE A 203 -4.65 22.98 11.79
C ILE A 203 -5.19 24.32 12.30
N THR A 204 -4.66 24.79 13.42
CA THR A 204 -5.05 26.07 14.06
C THR A 204 -4.70 27.29 13.22
N SER A 205 -3.63 27.21 12.41
CA SER A 205 -3.17 28.28 11.53
C SER A 205 -2.33 27.69 10.39
N PHE A 206 -2.77 27.86 9.15
CA PHE A 206 -2.02 27.43 7.96
C PHE A 206 -0.68 28.16 7.88
N ASP A 207 -0.68 29.47 8.15
CA ASP A 207 0.52 30.31 8.07
C ASP A 207 1.60 29.86 9.06
N SER A 208 1.19 29.59 10.31
CA SER A 208 2.12 29.15 11.36
C SER A 208 2.63 27.73 11.10
N PHE A 209 1.78 26.85 10.58
CA PHE A 209 2.18 25.49 10.20
C PHE A 209 3.20 25.51 9.06
N ILE A 210 2.90 26.25 7.98
CA ILE A 210 3.77 26.33 6.80
C ILE A 210 5.12 26.96 7.14
N GLN A 211 5.15 28.05 7.91
CA GLN A 211 6.42 28.67 8.27
C GLN A 211 7.28 27.71 9.10
N ASN A 212 6.73 27.08 10.13
CA ASN A 212 7.49 26.15 10.96
C ASN A 212 7.96 24.93 10.17
N ALA A 213 7.06 24.30 9.41
CA ALA A 213 7.36 23.08 8.66
C ALA A 213 8.36 23.33 7.52
N LEU A 214 8.25 24.44 6.79
CA LEU A 214 9.21 24.76 5.73
C LEU A 214 10.57 25.17 6.30
N ILE A 215 10.61 25.91 7.42
CA ILE A 215 11.86 26.22 8.11
C ILE A 215 12.56 24.95 8.56
N GLU A 216 11.83 24.02 9.17
CA GLU A 216 12.38 22.77 9.70
C GLU A 216 12.86 21.82 8.59
N GLU A 217 12.07 21.63 7.54
CA GLU A 217 12.36 20.66 6.47
C GLU A 217 13.32 21.17 5.39
N THR A 218 13.33 22.48 5.15
CA THR A 218 14.02 23.09 4.00
C THR A 218 15.01 24.18 4.38
N GLY A 219 14.96 24.68 5.62
CA GLY A 219 15.79 25.80 6.07
C GLY A 219 15.43 27.14 5.44
N ILE A 220 14.24 27.28 4.83
CA ILE A 220 13.79 28.52 4.18
C ILE A 220 12.94 29.32 5.17
N ASP A 221 13.41 30.50 5.57
CA ASP A 221 12.83 31.34 6.63
C ASP A 221 11.99 32.52 6.13
N ASN A 222 11.89 32.72 4.82
CA ASN A 222 11.22 33.87 4.19
C ASN A 222 10.25 33.46 3.08
N ILE A 223 9.41 32.47 3.35
CA ILE A 223 8.34 32.07 2.41
C ILE A 223 7.09 32.89 2.70
N ASP A 224 6.54 33.50 1.64
CA ASP A 224 5.25 34.18 1.67
C ASP A 224 4.14 33.14 1.88
N SER A 225 3.64 33.05 3.10
CA SER A 225 2.61 32.07 3.52
C SER A 225 1.31 32.22 2.73
N LYS A 226 0.95 33.45 2.35
CA LYS A 226 -0.26 33.71 1.57
C LYS A 226 -0.10 33.18 0.15
N LYS A 227 1.02 33.47 -0.50
CA LYS A 227 1.36 32.92 -1.81
C LYS A 227 1.49 31.39 -1.77
N ALA A 228 2.01 30.84 -0.67
CA ALA A 228 2.09 29.41 -0.45
C ALA A 228 0.69 28.76 -0.39
N TYR A 229 -0.27 29.38 0.29
CA TYR A 229 -1.66 28.94 0.31
C TYR A 229 -2.30 28.99 -1.09
N GLU A 230 -2.17 30.11 -1.80
CA GLU A 230 -2.71 30.27 -3.17
C GLU A 230 -2.14 29.21 -4.13
N ILE A 231 -0.84 28.92 -4.03
CA ILE A 231 -0.21 27.87 -4.82
C ILE A 231 -0.75 26.50 -4.43
N ALA A 232 -0.86 26.21 -3.12
CA ALA A 232 -1.38 24.93 -2.64
C ALA A 232 -2.85 24.72 -3.05
N GLU A 233 -3.68 25.75 -2.96
CA GLU A 233 -5.05 25.76 -3.46
C GLU A 233 -5.09 25.44 -4.96
N SER A 234 -4.33 26.18 -5.76
CA SER A 234 -4.26 25.93 -7.21
C SER A 234 -3.66 24.55 -7.61
N LEU A 235 -3.08 23.82 -6.66
CA LEU A 235 -2.45 22.52 -6.89
C LEU A 235 -3.27 21.34 -6.39
N PHE A 236 -4.07 21.56 -5.34
CA PHE A 236 -4.70 20.49 -4.58
C PHE A 236 -6.20 20.72 -4.35
N GLU A 237 -6.76 21.81 -4.86
CA GLU A 237 -8.20 21.96 -5.02
C GLU A 237 -8.67 21.06 -6.17
N GLU A 238 -9.57 20.11 -5.85
CA GLU A 238 -10.19 19.19 -6.82
C GLU A 238 -11.29 19.87 -7.64
#